data_AF-A0A527ZEN6-F1
#
_entry.id   AF-A0A527ZEN6-F1
#
_cell.length_a   1.000
_cell.length_b   1.000
_cell.length_c   1.000
_cell.angle_alpha   90.00
_cell.angle_beta   90.00
_cell.angle_gamma   90.00
#
_symmetry.space_group_name_H-M   'P 1'
#
loop_
_entity.id
_entity.type
_entity.pdbx_description
1 polymer ?
#
loop_
_entity_poly.entity_id
_entity_poly.type
_entity_poly.pdbx_seq_one_letter_code
_entity_poly.pdbx_strand_id
1 'polypeptide(L)'
;SGPIKGFAVTLAIGIVTTVFTAFTLTRWLVAFWLRRQRPKAMPSGVMRLVPDDTRVPFMAFRKYAFTLSLLLSIASAVLFFTVGMNYGIDFRGGSSIEVQAKGPQADIGDIR
;
A
#
# COMPACT_ATOMS: atom_id res chain seq x y z
N SER A 1 17.37 8.40 17.81
CA SER A 1 16.21 8.92 17.07
C SER A 1 15.94 8.01 15.89
N GLY A 2 15.12 6.96 16.07
CA GLY A 2 15.15 5.76 15.22
C GLY A 2 14.58 5.90 13.80
N PRO A 3 14.78 4.86 12.94
CA PRO A 3 14.34 4.80 11.54
C PRO A 3 12.87 5.17 11.31
N ILE A 4 12.02 4.87 12.29
CA ILE A 4 10.57 5.15 12.27
C ILE A 4 10.29 6.66 12.12
N LYS A 5 11.11 7.53 12.75
CA LYS A 5 10.94 8.98 12.63
C LYS A 5 11.27 9.47 11.22
N GLY A 6 12.30 8.91 10.59
CA GLY A 6 12.66 9.22 9.20
C GLY A 6 11.56 8.82 8.22
N PHE A 7 11.01 7.60 8.38
CA PHE A 7 9.89 7.11 7.58
C PHE A 7 8.63 7.98 7.72
N ALA A 8 8.29 8.38 8.95
CA ALA A 8 7.11 9.21 9.18
C ALA A 8 7.24 10.59 8.51
N VAL A 9 8.43 11.20 8.54
CA VAL A 9 8.68 12.51 7.92
C VAL A 9 8.56 12.45 6.40
N THR A 10 9.11 11.43 5.75
CA THR A 10 9.00 11.29 4.29
C THR A 10 7.55 11.05 3.86
N LEU A 11 6.81 10.21 4.59
CA LEU A 11 5.39 9.98 4.36
C LEU A 11 4.58 11.28 4.51
N ALA A 12 4.83 12.04 5.58
CA ALA A 12 4.12 13.30 5.84
C ALA A 12 4.34 14.33 4.73
N ILE A 13 5.60 14.51 4.30
CA ILE A 13 5.94 15.39 3.17
C ILE A 13 5.24 14.89 1.90
N GLY A 14 5.26 13.58 1.62
CA GLY A 14 4.58 12.99 0.47
C GLY A 14 3.08 13.26 0.44
N ILE A 15 2.39 13.12 1.58
CA ILE A 15 0.96 13.44 1.69
C ILE A 15 0.70 14.92 1.39
N VAL A 16 1.48 15.82 1.98
CA VAL A 16 1.30 17.27 1.74
C VAL A 16 1.55 17.62 0.27
N THR A 17 2.63 17.10 -0.32
CA THR A 17 2.98 17.36 -1.72
C THR A 17 1.94 16.77 -2.68
N THR A 18 1.43 15.57 -2.43
CA THR A 18 0.41 14.93 -3.28
C THR A 18 -0.92 15.66 -3.20
N VAL A 19 -1.36 16.08 -2.01
CA VAL A 19 -2.57 16.90 -1.84
C VAL A 19 -2.41 18.23 -2.56
N PHE A 20 -1.29 18.94 -2.36
CA PHE A 20 -1.04 20.21 -3.04
C PHE A 20 -1.03 20.07 -4.57
N THR A 21 -0.35 19.03 -5.08
CA THR A 21 -0.30 18.74 -6.52
C THR A 21 -1.69 18.38 -7.05
N ALA A 22 -2.42 17.49 -6.37
CA ALA A 22 -3.75 17.06 -6.79
C ALA A 22 -4.75 18.22 -6.88
N PHE A 23 -4.65 19.24 -6.02
CA PHE A 23 -5.50 20.42 -6.11
C PHE A 23 -4.98 21.47 -7.09
N THR A 24 -3.70 21.85 -7.00
CA THR A 24 -3.15 22.97 -7.77
C THR A 24 -2.86 22.59 -9.21
N LEU A 25 -2.19 21.45 -9.43
CA LEU A 25 -1.78 21.02 -10.76
C LEU A 25 -2.98 20.53 -11.57
N THR A 26 -3.89 19.76 -10.97
CA THR A 26 -5.12 19.35 -11.65
C THR A 26 -5.98 20.55 -12.02
N ARG A 27 -6.17 21.51 -11.10
CA ARG A 27 -6.96 22.72 -11.40
C ARG A 27 -6.32 23.55 -12.51
N TRP A 28 -4.99 23.69 -12.52
CA TRP A 28 -4.28 24.39 -13.57
C TRP A 28 -4.39 23.68 -14.93
N LEU A 29 -4.16 22.37 -14.96
CA LEU A 29 -4.21 21.56 -16.18
C LEU A 29 -5.63 21.52 -16.77
N VAL A 30 -6.65 21.32 -15.93
CA VAL A 30 -8.05 21.37 -16.35
C VAL A 30 -8.45 22.77 -16.81
N ALA A 31 -8.05 23.83 -16.11
CA ALA A 31 -8.35 25.21 -16.53
C ALA A 31 -7.68 25.56 -17.87
N PHE A 32 -6.42 25.15 -18.07
CA PHE A 32 -5.71 25.34 -19.32
C PHE A 32 -6.38 24.57 -20.47
N TRP A 33 -6.72 23.30 -20.23
CA TRP A 33 -7.40 22.45 -21.20
C TRP A 33 -8.78 23.00 -21.59
N LEU A 34 -9.60 23.41 -20.60
CA LEU A 34 -10.91 24.01 -20.85
C LEU A 34 -10.82 25.32 -21.65
N ARG A 35 -9.87 26.20 -21.32
CA ARG A 35 -9.66 27.45 -22.05
C ARG A 35 -9.23 27.21 -23.49
N ARG A 36 -8.43 26.17 -23.74
CA ARG A 36 -7.87 25.86 -25.07
C ARG A 36 -8.82 25.05 -25.94
N GLN A 37 -9.42 23.98 -25.44
CA GLN A 37 -10.23 23.05 -26.25
C GLN A 37 -11.73 23.36 -26.26
N ARG A 38 -12.23 24.16 -25.29
CA ARG A 38 -13.66 24.50 -25.14
C ARG A 38 -14.62 23.35 -25.51
N PRO A 39 -14.50 22.16 -24.87
CA PRO A 39 -15.33 21.02 -25.26
C PRO A 39 -16.80 21.32 -24.94
N LYS A 40 -17.66 21.21 -25.97
CA LYS A 40 -19.12 21.47 -25.85
C LYS A 40 -19.93 20.23 -25.44
N ALA A 41 -19.27 19.09 -25.29
CA ALA A 41 -19.84 17.85 -24.78
C ALA A 41 -18.88 17.26 -23.74
N MET A 42 -19.43 16.66 -22.69
CA MET A 42 -18.63 15.88 -21.75
C MET A 42 -17.99 14.73 -22.52
N PRO A 43 -16.66 14.55 -22.47
CA PRO A 43 -16.04 13.38 -23.08
C PRO A 43 -16.63 12.16 -22.38
N SER A 44 -17.53 11.45 -23.06
CA SER A 44 -17.95 10.11 -22.68
C SER A 44 -16.68 9.28 -22.68
N GLY A 45 -16.16 9.00 -21.48
CA GLY A 45 -14.81 8.48 -21.28
C GLY A 45 -14.54 7.24 -22.14
N VAL A 46 -13.28 7.09 -22.54
CA VAL A 46 -12.74 6.01 -23.39
C VAL A 46 -13.02 4.59 -22.84
N MET A 47 -13.55 4.45 -21.62
CA MET A 47 -13.89 3.16 -21.03
C MET A 47 -15.27 3.18 -20.38
N ARG A 48 -16.28 2.72 -21.12
CA ARG A 48 -17.46 2.06 -20.52
C ARG A 48 -17.09 0.64 -20.09
N LEU A 49 -16.04 0.49 -19.27
CA LEU A 49 -15.61 -0.83 -18.75
C LEU A 49 -16.67 -1.45 -17.84
N VAL A 50 -17.46 -0.60 -17.20
CA VAL A 50 -18.61 -0.98 -16.38
C VAL A 50 -19.83 -0.20 -16.92
N PRO A 51 -20.85 -0.87 -17.47
CA PRO A 51 -22.07 -0.23 -17.92
C PRO A 51 -22.77 0.55 -16.79
N ASP A 52 -23.42 1.66 -17.15
CA ASP A 52 -24.12 2.56 -16.22
C ASP A 52 -25.24 1.86 -15.40
N ASP A 53 -25.73 0.69 -15.87
CA ASP A 53 -26.76 -0.13 -15.20
C ASP A 53 -26.20 -1.43 -14.60
N THR A 54 -24.99 -1.40 -14.02
CA THR A 54 -24.41 -2.57 -13.34
C THR A 54 -24.89 -2.65 -11.90
N ARG A 55 -25.89 -3.51 -11.63
CA ARG A 55 -26.46 -3.72 -10.29
C ARG A 55 -25.78 -4.88 -9.56
N VAL A 56 -24.59 -4.65 -9.02
CA VAL A 56 -23.90 -5.64 -8.18
C VAL A 56 -24.55 -5.69 -6.80
N PRO A 57 -25.08 -6.85 -6.35
CA PRO A 57 -25.74 -6.97 -5.06
C PRO A 57 -24.73 -7.17 -3.91
N PHE A 58 -23.87 -6.17 -3.65
CA PHE A 58 -22.86 -6.21 -2.58
C PHE A 58 -23.47 -6.56 -1.20
N MET A 59 -24.69 -6.10 -0.96
CA MET A 59 -25.40 -6.33 0.30
C MET A 59 -25.81 -7.79 0.53
N ALA A 60 -26.02 -8.58 -0.53
CA ALA A 60 -26.37 -10.00 -0.39
C ALA A 60 -25.17 -10.82 0.13
N PHE A 61 -23.95 -10.42 -0.23
CA PHE A 61 -22.73 -11.15 0.14
C PHE A 61 -22.13 -10.71 1.48
N ARG A 62 -22.64 -9.62 2.08
CA ARG A 62 -22.07 -9.02 3.30
C ARG A 62 -21.88 -10.02 4.44
N LYS A 63 -22.81 -10.97 4.63
CA LYS A 63 -22.74 -11.93 5.74
C LYS A 63 -21.53 -12.84 5.59
N TYR A 64 -21.30 -13.38 4.40
CA TYR A 64 -20.14 -14.22 4.11
C TYR A 64 -18.83 -13.44 4.22
N ALA A 65 -18.78 -12.24 3.63
CA ALA A 65 -17.60 -11.38 3.69
C ALA A 65 -17.24 -11.01 5.15
N PHE A 66 -18.22 -10.54 5.94
CA PHE A 66 -17.97 -10.17 7.33
C PHE A 66 -17.64 -11.36 8.23
N THR A 67 -18.33 -12.49 8.08
CA THR A 67 -18.01 -13.69 8.86
C THR A 67 -16.61 -14.21 8.54
N LEU A 68 -16.22 -14.25 7.26
CA LEU A 68 -14.88 -14.64 6.85
C LEU A 68 -13.81 -13.67 7.37
N SER A 69 -14.00 -12.37 7.20
CA SER A 69 -13.06 -11.36 7.71
C SER A 69 -12.92 -11.45 9.24
N LEU A 70 -14.03 -11.62 9.96
CA LEU A 70 -14.01 -11.76 11.42
C LEU A 70 -13.24 -13.01 11.85
N LEU A 71 -13.51 -14.16 11.22
CA LEU A 71 -12.80 -15.41 11.50
C LEU A 71 -11.30 -15.26 11.23
N LEU A 72 -10.91 -14.66 10.11
CA LEU A 72 -9.51 -14.44 9.76
C LEU A 72 -8.82 -13.47 10.73
N SER A 73 -9.50 -12.40 11.16
CA SER A 73 -8.97 -11.47 12.16
C SER A 73 -8.78 -12.14 13.52
N ILE A 74 -9.74 -12.95 13.97
CA ILE A 74 -9.62 -13.71 15.22
C ILE A 74 -8.49 -14.74 15.10
N ALA A 75 -8.45 -15.50 14.01
CA ALA A 75 -7.39 -16.48 13.76
C ALA A 75 -6.01 -15.80 13.80
N SER A 76 -5.85 -14.65 13.13
CA SER A 76 -4.60 -13.88 13.16
C SER A 76 -4.23 -13.42 14.58
N ALA A 77 -5.20 -12.99 15.39
CA ALA A 77 -4.95 -12.60 16.77
C ALA A 77 -4.53 -13.80 17.62
N VAL A 78 -5.20 -14.95 17.49
CA VAL A 78 -4.83 -16.19 18.19
C VAL A 78 -3.42 -16.64 17.80
N LEU A 79 -3.15 -16.74 16.50
CA LEU A 79 -1.84 -17.10 15.95
C LEU A 79 -0.72 -16.19 16.46
N PHE A 80 -0.97 -14.89 16.57
CA PHE A 80 -0.01 -13.92 17.11
C PHE A 80 0.43 -14.24 18.55
N PHE A 81 -0.48 -14.74 19.40
CA PHE A 81 -0.16 -15.10 20.79
C PHE A 81 0.35 -16.54 20.95
N THR A 82 -0.08 -17.48 20.10
CA THR A 82 0.27 -18.90 20.26
C THR A 82 1.53 -19.31 19.50
N VAL A 83 1.80 -18.69 18.34
CA VAL A 83 2.98 -19.01 17.52
C VAL A 83 4.10 -18.05 17.91
N GLY A 84 5.21 -18.60 18.39
CA GLY A 84 6.38 -17.82 18.76
C GLY A 84 6.85 -16.96 17.59
N MET A 85 6.77 -15.63 17.74
CA MET A 85 7.18 -14.71 16.68
C MET A 85 8.70 -14.73 16.47
N ASN A 86 9.13 -14.66 15.22
CA ASN A 86 10.53 -14.50 14.86
C ASN A 86 10.94 -13.04 15.05
N TYR A 87 11.27 -12.69 16.28
CA TYR A 87 11.72 -11.35 16.64
C TYR A 87 13.12 -11.07 16.08
N GLY A 88 13.30 -9.90 15.48
CA GLY A 88 14.60 -9.40 15.07
C GLY A 88 15.50 -9.00 16.24
N ILE A 89 16.75 -8.65 15.92
CA ILE A 89 17.76 -8.20 16.89
C ILE A 89 17.29 -6.98 17.71
N ASP A 90 16.42 -6.14 17.14
CA ASP A 90 15.85 -4.96 17.80
C ASP A 90 14.95 -5.31 19.00
N PHE A 91 14.45 -6.56 19.10
CA PHE A 91 13.53 -7.00 20.16
C PHE A 91 14.06 -8.16 21.01
N ARG A 92 14.83 -9.11 20.43
CA ARG A 92 15.43 -10.23 21.18
C ARG A 92 16.83 -9.91 21.72
N GLY A 93 17.48 -8.88 21.21
CA GLY A 93 18.91 -8.65 21.44
C GLY A 93 19.76 -9.73 20.74
N GLY A 94 20.94 -9.34 20.27
CA GLY A 94 21.85 -10.21 19.53
C GLY A 94 22.63 -9.44 18.49
N SER A 95 23.58 -10.11 17.84
CA SER A 95 24.36 -9.56 16.73
C SER A 95 23.91 -10.24 15.44
N SER A 96 23.50 -9.46 14.43
CA SER A 96 23.26 -9.96 13.08
C SER A 96 24.51 -9.68 12.25
N ILE A 97 25.21 -10.73 11.84
CA ILE A 97 26.37 -10.62 10.95
C ILE A 97 25.87 -10.88 9.53
N GLU A 98 25.82 -9.84 8.72
CA GLU A 98 25.51 -9.94 7.30
C GLU A 98 26.82 -10.11 6.53
N VAL A 99 27.01 -11.27 5.88
CA VAL A 99 28.23 -11.58 5.12
C VAL A 99 27.89 -11.60 3.64
N GLN A 100 28.53 -10.71 2.87
CA GLN A 100 28.36 -10.65 1.42
C GLN A 100 29.49 -11.43 0.73
N ALA A 101 29.13 -12.53 0.03
CA ALA A 101 30.09 -13.27 -0.78
C ALA A 101 30.50 -12.46 -2.02
N LYS A 102 31.80 -12.42 -2.31
CA LYS A 102 32.36 -11.70 -3.48
C LYS A 102 32.24 -12.49 -4.80
N GLY A 103 31.76 -13.74 -4.76
CA GLY A 103 31.65 -14.63 -5.92
C GLY A 103 30.27 -15.26 -6.06
N PRO A 104 29.97 -15.93 -7.19
CA PRO A 104 28.65 -16.46 -7.52
C PRO A 104 28.18 -17.65 -6.66
N GLN A 105 29.05 -18.25 -5.85
CA GLN A 105 28.69 -19.32 -4.91
C GLN A 105 29.21 -18.97 -3.51
N ALA A 106 28.28 -18.74 -2.59
CA ALA A 106 28.57 -18.65 -1.17
C ALA A 106 28.56 -20.09 -0.61
N ASP A 107 29.73 -20.66 -0.36
CA ASP A 107 29.82 -21.92 0.36
C ASP A 107 29.52 -21.68 1.84
N ILE A 108 28.46 -22.31 2.33
CA ILE A 108 27.98 -22.19 3.72
C ILE A 108 28.98 -22.83 4.70
N GLY A 109 29.91 -23.66 4.20
CA GLY A 109 31.02 -24.23 4.97
C GLY A 109 32.03 -23.20 5.48
N ASP A 110 32.25 -22.10 4.76
CA ASP A 110 33.21 -21.04 5.11
C ASP A 110 32.63 -19.97 6.05
N ILE A 111 31.33 -20.07 6.39
CA ILE A 111 30.55 -19.06 7.14
C ILE A 111 30.28 -19.51 8.59
N ARG A 112 30.77 -20.69 9.00
CA ARG A 112 30.60 -21.23 10.37
C ARG A 112 31.65 -20.71 11.36
#